data_AF-A0A269PGX9-F1
#
_entry.id   AF-A0A269PGX9-F1
#
_cell.length_a   1.000
_cell.length_b   1.000
_cell.length_c   1.000
_cell.angle_alpha   90.00
_cell.angle_beta   90.00
_cell.angle_gamma   90.00
#
_symmetry.space_group_name_H-M   'P 1'
#
loop_
_entity.id
_entity.type
_entity.pdbx_description
1 polymer ?
#
loop_
_entity_poly.entity_id
_entity_poly.type
_entity_poly.pdbx_seq_one_letter_code
_entity_poly.pdbx_strand_id
1 'polypeptide(L)' 'MTIKSKILFTPEQRLEYAKLMVDKGYSNKKVQEISGAGASAVKRLKKQYQQELSGITPKTTPNY' A
#
# COMPACT_ATOMS: atom_id res chain seq x y z
N MET A 1 6.16 14.67 21.69
CA MET A 1 5.98 13.59 20.69
C MET A 1 5.34 14.18 19.45
N THR A 2 6.08 14.34 18.35
CA THR A 2 5.49 14.77 17.08
C THR A 2 4.73 13.60 16.48
N ILE A 3 3.40 13.64 16.57
CA ILE A 3 2.53 12.68 15.88
C ILE A 3 2.76 12.92 14.39
N LYS A 4 3.50 12.02 13.72
CA LYS A 4 3.61 12.04 12.25
C LYS A 4 2.19 11.96 11.70
N SER A 5 1.77 12.99 10.96
CA SER A 5 0.47 13.08 10.31
C SER A 5 0.23 11.78 9.54
N LYS A 6 -0.85 11.07 9.87
CA LYS A 6 -1.24 9.85 9.17
C LYS A 6 -1.64 10.25 7.75
N ILE A 7 -0.76 10.05 6.78
CA ILE A 7 -1.11 10.27 5.38
C ILE A 7 -2.21 9.27 5.02
N LEU A 8 -3.41 9.78 4.76
CA LEU A 8 -4.55 8.97 4.38
C LEU A 8 -4.55 8.83 2.85
N PHE A 9 -4.07 7.71 2.34
CA PHE A 9 -4.15 7.42 0.91
C PHE A 9 -5.56 6.96 0.54
N THR A 10 -6.07 7.45 -0.57
CA THR A 10 -7.28 6.91 -1.20
C THR A 10 -7.04 5.47 -1.67
N PRO A 11 -8.08 4.64 -1.83
CA PRO A 11 -7.93 3.29 -2.37
C PRO A 11 -7.22 3.27 -3.74
N GLU A 12 -7.48 4.25 -4.59
CA GLU A 12 -6.87 4.40 -5.91
C GLU A 12 -5.36 4.67 -5.82
N GLN A 13 -4.95 5.60 -4.96
CA GLN A 13 -3.53 5.89 -4.73
C GLN A 13 -2.77 4.65 -4.23
N ARG A 14 -3.40 3.91 -3.31
CA ARG A 14 -2.84 2.65 -2.79
C ARG A 14 -2.61 1.62 -3.89
N LEU A 15 -3.58 1.48 -4.78
CA LEU A 15 -3.50 0.57 -5.92
C LEU A 15 -2.41 1.01 -6.90
N GLU A 16 -2.34 2.29 -7.23
CA GLU A 16 -1.33 2.82 -8.13
C GLU A 16 0.09 2.57 -7.60
N TYR A 17 0.35 2.89 -6.34
CA TYR A 17 1.65 2.61 -5.72
C TYR A 17 1.99 1.12 -5.67
N ALA A 18 0.99 0.26 -5.45
CA ALA A 18 1.21 -1.18 -5.46
C ALA A 18 1.57 -1.71 -6.86
N LYS A 19 0.88 -1.24 -7.90
CA LYS A 19 1.20 -1.53 -9.30
C LYS A 19 2.60 -1.06 -9.69
N LEU A 20 3.03 0.13 -9.22
CA LEU A 20 4.40 0.59 -9.44
C LEU A 20 5.43 -0.40 -8.86
N MET A 21 5.18 -0.97 -7.68
CA MET A 21 6.11 -1.91 -7.04
C MET A 21 6.10 -3.31 -7.61
N VAL A 22 4.92 -3.80 -8.02
CA VAL A 22 4.74 -5.19 -8.46
C VAL A 22 4.91 -5.31 -9.97
N ASP A 23 4.27 -4.44 -10.74
CA ASP A 23 4.26 -4.52 -12.21
C ASP A 23 5.45 -3.77 -12.82
N LYS A 24 5.77 -2.58 -12.30
CA LYS A 24 6.88 -1.75 -12.81
C LYS A 24 8.21 -1.96 -12.08
N GLY A 25 8.25 -2.84 -11.08
CA GLY A 25 9.47 -3.19 -10.36
C GLY A 25 10.07 -2.07 -9.50
N TYR A 26 9.29 -1.04 -9.13
CA TYR A 26 9.81 0.04 -8.28
C TYR A 26 10.20 -0.50 -6.90
N SER A 27 11.30 0.02 -6.35
CA SER A 27 11.69 -0.31 -4.98
C SER A 27 10.73 0.33 -3.98
N ASN A 28 10.57 -0.32 -2.82
CA ASN A 28 9.74 0.23 -1.74
C ASN A 28 10.22 1.64 -1.34
N LYS A 29 11.55 1.87 -1.32
CA LYS A 29 12.13 3.18 -1.01
C LYS A 29 11.68 4.25 -2.01
N LYS A 30 11.65 3.93 -3.31
CA LYS A 30 11.20 4.88 -4.33
C LYS A 30 9.73 5.25 -4.14
N VAL A 31 8.89 4.29 -3.79
CA VAL A 31 7.48 4.56 -3.49
C VAL A 31 7.32 5.34 -2.19
N GLN A 32 8.15 5.11 -1.17
CA GLN A 32 8.16 5.94 0.04
C GLN A 32 8.47 7.41 -0.27
N GLU A 33 9.47 7.66 -1.14
CA GLU A 33 9.84 9.02 -1.56
C GLU A 33 8.71 9.71 -2.34
N ILE A 34 8.03 9.00 -3.24
CA ILE A 34 6.93 9.57 -4.05
C ILE A 34 5.66 9.79 -3.21
N SER A 35 5.30 8.80 -2.39
CA SER A 35 4.03 8.82 -1.65
C SER A 35 4.11 9.54 -0.30
N GLY A 36 5.32 9.78 0.23
CA GLY A 36 5.53 10.21 1.61
C GLY A 36 5.19 9.13 2.66
N ALA A 37 4.81 7.92 2.23
CA ALA A 37 4.41 6.85 3.12
C ALA A 37 5.59 6.28 3.93
N GLY A 38 5.29 5.81 5.14
CA GLY A 38 6.23 5.02 5.91
C GLY A 38 6.49 3.63 5.31
N ALA A 39 7.66 3.05 5.58
CA ALA A 39 8.08 1.75 5.04
C ALA A 39 7.06 0.63 5.28
N SER A 40 6.49 0.58 6.49
CA SER A 40 5.48 -0.42 6.86
C SER A 40 4.20 -0.29 6.04
N ALA A 41 3.78 0.95 5.73
CA ALA A 41 2.60 1.20 4.90
C ALA A 41 2.86 0.70 3.47
N VAL A 42 3.99 1.08 2.87
CA VAL A 42 4.37 0.65 1.51
C VAL A 42 4.47 -0.87 1.41
N LYS A 43 5.11 -1.53 2.39
CA LYS A 43 5.20 -3.00 2.43
C LYS A 43 3.83 -3.66 2.53
N ARG A 44 2.91 -3.09 3.32
CA ARG A 44 1.53 -3.59 3.45
C ARG A 44 0.76 -3.45 2.13
N LEU A 45 0.89 -2.31 1.44
CA LEU A 45 0.26 -2.08 0.14
C LEU A 45 0.72 -3.11 -0.89
N LYS A 46 2.04 -3.32 -1.00
CA LYS A 46 2.61 -4.33 -1.89
C LYS A 46 2.06 -5.72 -1.59
N LYS A 47 2.10 -6.14 -0.31
CA LYS A 47 1.62 -7.46 0.11
C LYS A 47 0.14 -7.65 -0.20
N GLN A 48 -0.68 -6.64 0.09
CA GLN A 48 -2.12 -6.70 -0.19
C GLN A 48 -2.38 -6.89 -1.68
N TYR A 49 -1.73 -6.12 -2.54
CA TYR A 49 -1.90 -6.24 -3.99
C TYR A 49 -1.43 -7.60 -4.53
N GLN A 50 -0.31 -8.13 -4.02
CA GLN A 50 0.15 -9.49 -4.38
C GLN A 50 -0.86 -10.56 -3.94
N GLN A 51 -1.49 -10.40 -2.78
CA GLN A 51 -2.53 -11.31 -2.30
C GLN A 51 -3.76 -11.26 -3.22
N GLU A 52 -4.22 -10.06 -3.58
CA GLU A 52 -5.33 -9.86 -4.51
C GLU A 52 -5.05 -10.49 -5.88
N LEU A 53 -3.82 -10.35 -6.40
CA LEU A 53 -3.37 -11.02 -7.64
C LEU A 53 -3.37 -12.56 -7.52
N SER A 54 -3.09 -13.10 -6.34
CA SER A 54 -3.20 -14.54 -6.06
C SER A 54 -4.64 -15.02 -5.78
N GLY A 55 -5.64 -14.14 -5.93
CA GLY A 55 -7.04 -14.45 -5.64
C GLY A 55 -7.42 -14.41 -4.15
N ILE A 56 -6.52 -13.92 -3.28
CA ILE A 56 -6.75 -13.74 -1.85
C ILE A 56 -7.13 -12.28 -1.62
N THR A 57 -8.42 -11.98 -1.70
CA THR A 57 -8.92 -10.66 -1.31
C THR A 57 -9.07 -10.59 0.21
N PRO A 58 -8.67 -9.48 0.86
CA PRO A 58 -8.89 -9.32 2.29
C PRO A 58 -10.39 -9.38 2.57
N LYS A 59 -10.83 -10.39 3.33
CA LYS A 59 -12.18 -10.48 3.85
C LYS A 59 -12.36 -9.36 4.86
N THR A 60 -12.93 -8.24 4.44
CA THR A 60 -13.53 -7.28 5.37
C THR A 60 -14.73 -7.97 5.97
N THR A 61 -14.58 -8.60 7.13
CA THR A 61 -15.72 -9.09 7.91
C THR A 61 -16.59 -7.88 8.25
N PRO A 62 -17.83 -7.79 7.72
CA PRO A 62 -18.75 -6.75 8.16
C PRO A 62 -19.10 -7.04 9.62
N ASN A 63 -18.81 -6.11 10.53
CA ASN A 63 -19.37 -6.18 11.88
C ASN A 63 -20.86 -5.86 11.75
N TYR A 64 -21.70 -6.88 11.90
CA TYR A 64 -23.15 -6.73 12.12
C TYR A 64 -23.43 -6.60 13.61
#